data_AF-A0AA37XE47-F1
#
_entry.id   AF-A0AA37XE47-F1
#
_cell.length_a   1.000
_cell.length_b   1.000
_cell.length_c   1.000
_cell.angle_alpha   90.00
_cell.angle_beta   90.00
_cell.angle_gamma   90.00
#
_symmetry.space_group_name_H-M   'P 1'
#
loop_
_entity.id
_entity.type
_entity.pdbx_description
1 polymer ?
#
loop_
_entity_poly.entity_id
_entity_poly.type
_entity_poly.pdbx_seq_one_letter_code
_entity_poly.pdbx_strand_id
1 'polypeptide(L)'
;MLDGTTQHPMAKAFNVVEFDAQTVGNHEYNYDLDLLDAYERDLADTAVLGANVVSEETGEPYHEPFVLEERTIGGEEVTVGILGLVTPGVRIWDRQYVEGEVEFRDMVETAKEWVPVVAEQADVVVVLAHTGQGTVPDEGYDPAALHENVANNIAYQVPGIDLLVAGHSHRDLPETVVTNVAGERTVITQPSHWGRGITETTLTLLPDGDGGFSVDTETAPPIVVPHYGRDGYAEDPAVVEAIAEQHEATVEYVNTPVATSVQELPAATSRYEDTPIIDFINDVQQTTVAQALAGTDKADLPVISQASPFSRTALFPEGEVTIRDIAGLYIYENTLRAVELTGAQVRDYLEYSARYFVQTERGATFDPETGTNAMYPGDTRGIPDYNYDVLSGLDYTIDVSEPVGQRIKGLTFPDGSPLADDAVVVMAVNNYRASGGGGFPHVADAPVVYDDLLEIRQLLIDRAQERGVIDPADFFMPNWELTTAWTAPAFTDVPRGNLFFDQIQWLAEKNISTGWPLADGGAEFRPLAPIARDAMAAFLHRMAGSPDVELPATSPFTDVSPDNQFYDEIVWLSQQEIATGWDNGDGTASFRPLDPIGRDAMAAFLYRLADSPPTRRPRCPRSRT
;
A
#
# COMPACT_ATOMS: atom_id res chain seq x y z
N MET A 1 1.40 -34.34 7.28
CA MET A 1 0.80 -33.38 8.23
C MET A 1 -0.66 -33.76 8.44
N LEU A 2 -1.52 -33.51 7.44
CA LEU A 2 -2.94 -33.89 7.48
C LEU A 2 -3.15 -35.39 7.75
N ASP A 3 -2.31 -36.24 7.16
CA ASP A 3 -2.32 -37.70 7.33
C ASP A 3 -1.75 -38.22 8.67
N GLY A 4 -1.27 -37.33 9.56
CA GLY A 4 -0.73 -37.70 10.86
C GLY A 4 0.66 -38.34 10.84
N THR A 5 1.34 -38.41 9.69
CA THR A 5 2.69 -39.02 9.61
C THR A 5 3.83 -38.03 9.85
N THR A 6 3.53 -36.74 9.83
CA THR A 6 4.49 -35.65 10.04
C THR A 6 3.92 -34.73 11.09
N GLN A 7 4.73 -34.37 12.08
CA GLN A 7 4.36 -33.42 13.14
C GLN A 7 4.60 -31.98 12.69
N HIS A 8 3.71 -31.07 13.06
CA HIS A 8 3.82 -29.65 12.73
C HIS A 8 5.09 -29.06 13.36
N PRO A 9 5.95 -28.34 12.60
CA PRO A 9 7.20 -27.81 13.15
C PRO A 9 7.00 -26.87 14.34
N MET A 10 5.97 -26.01 14.29
CA MET A 10 5.63 -25.15 15.43
C MET A 10 5.12 -25.94 16.64
N ALA A 11 4.25 -26.93 16.44
CA ALA A 11 3.77 -27.76 17.54
C ALA A 11 4.93 -28.50 18.20
N LYS A 12 5.87 -29.01 17.39
CA LYS A 12 7.10 -29.65 17.88
C LYS A 12 7.94 -28.71 18.74
N ALA A 13 8.13 -27.45 18.33
CA ALA A 13 8.82 -26.45 19.15
C ALA A 13 8.05 -26.12 20.43
N PHE A 14 6.73 -25.92 20.35
CA PHE A 14 5.89 -25.54 21.49
C PHE A 14 5.81 -26.65 22.54
N ASN A 15 5.80 -27.92 22.11
CA ASN A 15 5.88 -29.07 23.01
C ASN A 15 7.19 -29.12 23.81
N VAL A 16 8.29 -28.56 23.28
CA VAL A 16 9.57 -28.45 24.01
C VAL A 16 9.59 -27.25 24.94
N VAL A 17 8.91 -26.16 24.56
CA VAL A 17 8.75 -24.97 25.42
C VAL A 17 7.79 -25.25 26.58
N GLU A 18 6.91 -26.26 26.44
CA GLU A 18 5.92 -26.66 27.45
C GLU A 18 4.90 -25.54 27.72
N PHE A 19 4.31 -24.97 26.66
CA PHE A 19 3.21 -24.03 26.81
C PHE A 19 2.00 -24.70 27.46
N ASP A 20 1.43 -24.06 28.49
CA ASP A 20 0.22 -24.55 29.16
C ASP A 20 -1.02 -24.39 28.26
N ALA A 21 -1.16 -23.22 27.62
CA ALA A 21 -2.28 -22.92 26.74
C ALA A 21 -1.91 -21.88 25.67
N GLN A 22 -2.63 -21.90 24.56
CA GLN A 22 -2.66 -20.85 23.56
C GLN A 22 -4.10 -20.55 23.16
N THR A 23 -4.38 -19.29 22.79
CA THR A 23 -5.62 -18.97 22.08
C THR A 23 -5.34 -18.96 20.58
N VAL A 24 -6.29 -19.41 19.77
CA VAL A 24 -6.23 -19.20 18.32
C VAL A 24 -6.17 -17.69 18.02
N GLY A 25 -5.39 -17.33 17.02
CA GLY A 25 -5.37 -16.01 16.40
C GLY A 25 -5.97 -16.05 15.01
N ASN A 26 -5.89 -14.92 14.30
CA ASN A 26 -6.42 -14.89 12.94
C ASN A 26 -5.58 -15.67 11.93
N HIS A 27 -4.27 -15.81 12.17
CA HIS A 27 -3.37 -16.47 11.23
C HIS A 27 -3.44 -18.00 11.28
N GLU A 28 -3.96 -18.56 12.36
CA GLU A 28 -4.24 -19.99 12.48
C GLU A 28 -5.26 -20.48 11.44
N TYR A 29 -6.10 -19.58 10.90
CA TYR A 29 -7.11 -19.88 9.87
C TYR A 29 -6.63 -19.67 8.43
N ASN A 30 -5.37 -19.29 8.19
CA ASN A 30 -4.87 -18.99 6.85
C ASN A 30 -4.74 -20.23 5.93
N TYR A 31 -4.79 -21.43 6.49
CA TYR A 31 -4.47 -22.67 5.78
C TYR A 31 -5.57 -23.73 5.90
N ASP A 32 -6.83 -23.31 5.93
CA ASP A 32 -8.01 -24.15 6.19
C ASP A 32 -8.12 -24.76 7.60
N LEU A 33 -9.30 -25.29 7.92
CA LEU A 33 -9.60 -25.90 9.22
C LEU A 33 -8.97 -27.29 9.39
N ASP A 34 -8.73 -28.04 8.30
CA ASP A 34 -8.12 -29.36 8.38
C ASP A 34 -6.64 -29.26 8.82
N LEU A 35 -5.91 -28.24 8.37
CA LEU A 35 -4.54 -28.01 8.82
C LEU A 35 -4.50 -27.50 10.27
N LEU A 36 -5.45 -26.64 10.67
CA LEU A 36 -5.58 -26.20 12.05
C LEU A 36 -5.83 -27.39 12.98
N ASP A 37 -6.78 -28.26 12.66
CA ASP A 37 -7.06 -29.49 13.40
C ASP A 37 -5.83 -30.41 13.46
N ALA A 38 -5.05 -30.50 12.38
CA ALA A 38 -3.81 -31.26 12.36
C ALA A 38 -2.72 -30.65 13.26
N TYR A 39 -2.62 -29.32 13.32
CA TYR A 39 -1.73 -28.62 14.24
C TYR A 39 -2.14 -28.86 15.69
N GLU A 40 -3.42 -28.75 16.01
CA GLU A 40 -3.95 -29.00 17.36
C GLU A 40 -3.67 -30.43 17.82
N ARG A 41 -3.92 -31.41 16.96
CA ARG A 41 -3.60 -32.83 17.23
C ARG A 41 -2.13 -33.07 17.54
N ASP A 42 -1.24 -32.28 16.96
CA ASP A 42 0.22 -32.46 17.06
C ASP A 42 0.82 -31.82 18.32
N LEU A 43 0.04 -31.00 19.05
CA LEU A 43 0.39 -30.51 20.38
C LEU A 43 0.21 -31.63 21.41
N ALA A 44 1.11 -31.66 22.40
CA ALA A 44 1.12 -32.69 23.42
C ALA A 44 0.15 -32.36 24.55
N ASP A 45 0.50 -31.36 25.37
CA ASP A 45 -0.24 -30.99 26.58
C ASP A 45 -0.72 -29.52 26.54
N THR A 46 -0.54 -28.81 25.41
CA THR A 46 -0.95 -27.41 25.25
C THR A 46 -2.40 -27.32 24.78
N ALA A 47 -3.28 -26.70 25.57
CA ALA A 47 -4.66 -26.44 25.17
C ALA A 47 -4.74 -25.36 24.07
N VAL A 48 -5.61 -25.55 23.08
CA VAL A 48 -5.91 -24.56 22.03
C VAL A 48 -7.31 -24.00 22.24
N LEU A 49 -7.36 -22.71 22.54
CA LEU A 49 -8.55 -22.07 23.08
C LEU A 49 -9.21 -21.11 22.09
N GLY A 50 -10.53 -21.02 22.13
CA GLY A 50 -11.30 -20.14 21.24
C GLY A 50 -12.79 -20.07 21.60
N ALA A 51 -13.13 -19.49 22.75
CA ALA A 51 -14.49 -19.48 23.29
C ALA A 51 -15.53 -18.79 22.39
N ASN A 52 -15.11 -17.81 21.58
CA ASN A 52 -15.99 -17.08 20.67
C ASN A 52 -16.00 -17.65 19.25
N VAL A 53 -15.43 -18.83 19.02
CA VAL A 53 -15.47 -19.56 17.76
C VAL A 53 -16.46 -20.70 17.91
N VAL A 54 -17.53 -20.70 17.13
CA VAL A 54 -18.65 -21.63 17.27
C VAL A 54 -18.86 -22.39 15.97
N SER A 55 -18.96 -23.71 16.04
CA SER A 55 -19.31 -24.53 14.88
C SER A 55 -20.71 -24.20 14.40
N GLU A 56 -20.88 -23.85 13.11
CA GLU A 56 -22.21 -23.62 12.53
C GLU A 56 -23.03 -24.91 12.45
N GLU A 57 -22.37 -26.08 12.38
CA GLU A 57 -23.04 -27.39 12.38
C GLU A 57 -23.68 -27.71 13.74
N THR A 58 -22.92 -27.52 14.83
CA THR A 58 -23.32 -27.99 16.16
C THR A 58 -23.91 -26.90 17.05
N GLY A 59 -23.54 -25.64 16.81
CA GLY A 59 -23.87 -24.50 17.68
C GLY A 59 -23.04 -24.44 18.98
N GLU A 60 -22.09 -25.35 19.16
CA GLU A 60 -21.17 -25.44 20.29
C GLU A 60 -19.81 -24.83 19.94
N PRO A 61 -18.98 -24.46 20.95
CA PRO A 61 -17.61 -23.99 20.70
C PRO A 61 -16.82 -24.96 19.82
N TYR A 62 -16.15 -24.44 18.79
CA TYR A 62 -15.32 -25.23 17.88
C TYR A 62 -14.02 -25.66 18.55
N HIS A 63 -13.38 -24.73 19.27
CA HIS A 63 -12.23 -25.00 20.14
C HIS A 63 -12.67 -25.07 21.61
N GLU A 64 -11.81 -25.58 22.48
CA GLU A 64 -12.06 -25.51 23.93
C GLU A 64 -12.22 -24.03 24.36
N PRO A 65 -13.25 -23.65 25.12
CA PRO A 65 -13.39 -22.25 25.54
C PRO A 65 -12.29 -21.84 26.52
N PHE A 66 -12.01 -22.70 27.49
CA PHE A 66 -11.03 -22.48 28.56
C PHE A 66 -10.42 -23.80 29.02
N VAL A 67 -9.28 -23.71 29.71
CA VAL A 67 -8.65 -24.81 30.46
C VAL A 67 -8.45 -24.43 31.92
N LEU A 68 -8.41 -25.42 32.82
CA LEU A 68 -8.08 -25.25 34.24
C LEU A 68 -6.73 -25.90 34.52
N GLU A 69 -5.78 -25.10 35.00
CA GLU A 69 -4.42 -25.49 35.27
C GLU A 69 -4.15 -25.53 36.77
N GLU A 70 -3.96 -26.73 37.31
CA GLU A 70 -3.66 -26.95 38.73
C GLU A 70 -2.16 -26.69 39.01
N ARG A 71 -1.86 -25.88 40.04
CA ARG A 71 -0.49 -25.54 40.42
C ARG A 71 -0.31 -25.64 41.93
N THR A 72 0.74 -26.34 42.37
CA THR A 72 1.13 -26.32 43.79
C THR A 72 2.03 -25.11 44.08
N ILE A 73 1.48 -24.09 44.74
CA ILE A 73 2.21 -22.86 45.11
C ILE A 73 2.34 -22.80 46.63
N GLY A 74 3.59 -22.79 47.13
CA GLY A 74 3.83 -22.74 48.59
C GLY A 74 3.32 -23.97 49.36
N GLY A 75 2.98 -25.07 48.66
CA GLY A 75 2.41 -26.28 49.24
C GLY A 75 0.88 -26.32 49.28
N GLU A 76 0.23 -25.30 48.73
CA GLU A 76 -1.22 -25.22 48.55
C GLU A 76 -1.54 -25.41 47.05
N GLU A 77 -2.66 -26.04 46.75
CA GLU A 77 -3.15 -26.18 45.38
C GLU A 77 -3.87 -24.89 44.98
N VAL A 78 -3.55 -24.39 43.79
CA VAL A 78 -4.13 -23.18 43.18
C VAL A 78 -4.57 -23.54 41.78
N THR A 79 -5.83 -23.25 41.45
CA THR A 79 -6.38 -23.49 40.12
C THR A 79 -6.34 -22.21 39.30
N VAL A 80 -5.66 -22.23 38.15
CA VAL A 80 -5.61 -21.12 37.19
C VAL A 80 -6.53 -21.43 36.02
N GLY A 81 -7.58 -20.63 35.83
CA GLY A 81 -8.47 -20.74 34.68
C GLY A 81 -8.00 -19.84 33.54
N ILE A 82 -7.87 -20.40 32.34
CA ILE A 82 -7.38 -19.68 31.16
C ILE A 82 -8.44 -19.71 30.06
N LEU A 83 -9.02 -18.56 29.73
CA LEU A 83 -10.03 -18.37 28.66
C LEU A 83 -9.36 -17.90 27.36
N GLY A 84 -9.75 -18.46 26.21
CA GLY A 84 -9.29 -18.00 24.89
C GLY A 84 -10.33 -17.20 24.10
N LEU A 85 -9.91 -16.13 23.42
CA LEU A 85 -10.74 -15.30 22.55
C LEU A 85 -9.96 -14.88 21.30
N VAL A 86 -10.64 -14.79 20.15
CA VAL A 86 -10.03 -14.38 18.88
C VAL A 86 -10.83 -13.27 18.20
N THR A 87 -10.15 -12.37 17.50
CA THR A 87 -10.80 -11.30 16.76
C THR A 87 -11.83 -11.83 15.75
N PRO A 88 -13.07 -11.29 15.70
CA PRO A 88 -14.04 -11.67 14.67
C PRO A 88 -13.65 -11.28 13.24
N GLY A 89 -12.54 -10.56 13.05
CA GLY A 89 -12.01 -10.19 11.74
C GLY A 89 -11.68 -11.40 10.85
N VAL A 90 -11.46 -12.59 11.42
CA VAL A 90 -11.22 -13.85 10.69
C VAL A 90 -12.33 -14.15 9.68
N ARG A 91 -13.60 -13.89 10.04
CA ARG A 91 -14.76 -14.08 9.15
C ARG A 91 -14.66 -13.30 7.84
N ILE A 92 -13.86 -12.22 7.83
CA ILE A 92 -13.60 -11.38 6.68
C ILE A 92 -12.34 -11.89 5.98
N TRP A 93 -11.20 -11.92 6.67
CA TRP A 93 -9.91 -12.14 6.02
C TRP A 93 -9.71 -13.56 5.50
N ASP A 94 -10.28 -14.54 6.20
CA ASP A 94 -10.14 -15.98 5.92
C ASP A 94 -11.49 -16.58 5.49
N ARG A 95 -12.41 -15.73 5.02
CA ARG A 95 -13.78 -16.08 4.63
C ARG A 95 -13.86 -17.36 3.79
N GLN A 96 -12.92 -17.56 2.87
CA GLN A 96 -12.90 -18.75 2.00
C GLN A 96 -12.76 -20.09 2.76
N TYR A 97 -12.24 -20.07 3.98
CA TYR A 97 -12.02 -21.27 4.79
C TYR A 97 -13.03 -21.44 5.92
N VAL A 98 -13.70 -20.35 6.33
CA VAL A 98 -14.52 -20.35 7.55
C VAL A 98 -16.01 -20.10 7.29
N GLU A 99 -16.38 -19.50 6.16
CA GLU A 99 -17.78 -19.19 5.84
C GLU A 99 -18.62 -20.47 5.71
N GLY A 100 -19.64 -20.61 6.55
CA GLY A 100 -20.51 -21.78 6.59
C GLY A 100 -20.01 -22.92 7.47
N GLU A 101 -18.81 -22.79 8.05
CA GLU A 101 -18.19 -23.79 8.92
C GLU A 101 -18.17 -23.33 10.39
N VAL A 102 -17.71 -22.09 10.63
CA VAL A 102 -17.61 -21.50 11.97
C VAL A 102 -18.10 -20.04 12.03
N GLU A 103 -18.79 -19.69 13.12
CA GLU A 103 -19.20 -18.35 13.49
C GLU A 103 -18.20 -17.74 14.48
N PHE A 104 -17.78 -16.50 14.23
CA PHE A 104 -16.98 -15.72 15.18
C PHE A 104 -17.85 -14.68 15.91
N ARG A 105 -18.12 -14.93 17.19
CA ARG A 105 -18.97 -14.10 18.05
C ARG A 105 -18.20 -12.91 18.65
N ASP A 106 -18.95 -11.92 19.13
CA ASP A 106 -18.40 -10.75 19.84
C ASP A 106 -17.59 -11.18 21.07
N MET A 107 -16.36 -10.68 21.18
CA MET A 107 -15.44 -11.08 22.26
C MET A 107 -15.88 -10.58 23.63
N VAL A 108 -16.48 -9.39 23.73
CA VAL A 108 -16.90 -8.82 25.03
C VAL A 108 -18.11 -9.57 25.57
N GLU A 109 -19.11 -9.83 24.74
CA GLU A 109 -20.29 -10.61 25.14
C GLU A 109 -19.90 -12.06 25.46
N THR A 110 -19.00 -12.66 24.68
CA THR A 110 -18.49 -14.01 24.98
C THR A 110 -17.71 -14.04 26.30
N ALA A 111 -16.91 -13.03 26.60
CA ALA A 111 -16.22 -12.92 27.89
C ALA A 111 -17.20 -12.75 29.06
N LYS A 112 -18.29 -11.98 28.90
CA LYS A 112 -19.36 -11.85 29.92
C LYS A 112 -20.04 -13.19 30.21
N GLU A 113 -20.11 -14.08 29.21
CA GLU A 113 -20.65 -15.43 29.36
C GLU A 113 -19.67 -16.36 30.09
N TRP A 114 -18.42 -16.42 29.64
CA TRP A 114 -17.48 -17.45 30.09
C TRP A 114 -16.65 -17.09 31.32
N VAL A 115 -16.31 -15.81 31.55
CA VAL A 115 -15.51 -15.43 32.73
C VAL A 115 -16.17 -15.87 34.05
N PRO A 116 -17.49 -15.69 34.27
CA PRO A 116 -18.13 -16.20 35.48
C PRO A 116 -18.03 -17.73 35.62
N VAL A 117 -18.13 -18.49 34.51
CA VAL A 117 -18.03 -19.96 34.51
C VAL A 117 -16.63 -20.41 34.91
N VAL A 118 -15.60 -19.70 34.44
CA VAL A 118 -14.21 -19.96 34.81
C VAL A 118 -13.96 -19.58 36.28
N ALA A 119 -14.42 -18.40 36.70
CA ALA A 119 -14.23 -17.89 38.06
C ALA A 119 -14.89 -18.75 39.15
N GLU A 120 -15.97 -19.47 38.83
CA GLU A 120 -16.59 -20.44 39.76
C GLU A 120 -15.71 -21.67 40.04
N GLN A 121 -14.66 -21.89 39.23
CA GLN A 121 -13.82 -23.09 39.25
C GLN A 121 -12.32 -22.79 39.40
N ALA A 122 -11.93 -21.52 39.48
CA ALA A 122 -10.53 -21.10 39.50
C ALA A 122 -10.28 -20.03 40.56
N ASP A 123 -9.08 -20.05 41.13
CA ASP A 123 -8.58 -19.02 42.04
C ASP A 123 -8.03 -17.79 41.29
N VAL A 124 -7.58 -18.00 40.04
CA VAL A 124 -7.02 -16.96 39.17
C VAL A 124 -7.63 -17.10 37.78
N VAL A 125 -8.13 -15.99 37.23
CA VAL A 125 -8.70 -15.95 35.88
C VAL A 125 -7.81 -15.17 34.93
N VAL A 126 -7.26 -15.88 33.94
CA VAL A 126 -6.46 -15.34 32.85
C VAL A 126 -7.29 -15.37 31.56
N VAL A 127 -7.27 -14.27 30.82
CA VAL A 127 -7.88 -14.19 29.48
C VAL A 127 -6.79 -14.01 28.44
N LEU A 128 -6.59 -15.01 27.58
CA LEU A 128 -5.77 -14.92 26.37
C LEU A 128 -6.67 -14.42 25.24
N ALA A 129 -6.40 -13.23 24.72
CA ALA A 129 -7.25 -12.62 23.70
C ALA A 129 -6.42 -12.16 22.50
N HIS A 130 -6.63 -12.79 21.34
CA HIS A 130 -6.01 -12.38 20.08
C HIS A 130 -6.73 -11.16 19.49
N THR A 131 -6.57 -10.03 20.18
CA THR A 131 -7.13 -8.72 19.89
C THR A 131 -6.15 -7.65 20.33
N GLY A 132 -6.09 -6.52 19.61
CA GLY A 132 -5.35 -5.35 20.06
C GLY A 132 -6.07 -4.58 21.16
N GLN A 133 -5.38 -3.58 21.70
CA GLN A 133 -5.87 -2.72 22.78
C GLN A 133 -7.20 -2.01 22.43
N GLY A 134 -7.35 -1.56 21.18
CA GLY A 134 -8.54 -0.87 20.68
C GLY A 134 -8.66 0.60 21.09
N THR A 135 -9.42 1.38 20.32
CA THR A 135 -9.87 2.74 20.68
C THR A 135 -11.39 2.85 20.82
N VAL A 136 -12.11 1.74 20.68
CA VAL A 136 -13.57 1.73 20.81
C VAL A 136 -13.93 2.21 22.23
N PRO A 137 -14.58 3.37 22.40
CA PRO A 137 -14.98 3.83 23.71
C PRO A 137 -16.02 2.87 24.32
N ASP A 138 -16.00 2.68 25.64
CA ASP A 138 -17.00 1.85 26.31
C ASP A 138 -18.42 2.44 26.19
N GLU A 139 -18.51 3.77 26.19
CA GLU A 139 -19.77 4.46 25.91
C GLU A 139 -20.15 4.27 24.44
N GLY A 140 -21.27 3.58 24.20
CA GLY A 140 -21.76 3.31 22.85
C GLY A 140 -21.10 2.10 22.18
N TYR A 141 -20.43 1.23 22.94
CA TYR A 141 -19.98 -0.08 22.45
C TYR A 141 -21.14 -0.85 21.81
N ASP A 142 -20.96 -1.27 20.56
CA ASP A 142 -21.96 -2.04 19.80
C ASP A 142 -21.42 -3.45 19.51
N PRO A 143 -21.90 -4.49 20.22
CA PRO A 143 -21.46 -5.86 19.98
C PRO A 143 -21.82 -6.35 18.57
N ALA A 144 -22.85 -5.77 17.92
CA ALA A 144 -23.22 -6.13 16.56
C ALA A 144 -22.19 -5.66 15.51
N ALA A 145 -21.31 -4.73 15.87
CA ALA A 145 -20.25 -4.24 14.98
C ALA A 145 -19.08 -5.23 14.87
N LEU A 146 -18.98 -6.24 15.76
CA LEU A 146 -17.93 -7.26 15.77
C LEU A 146 -16.53 -6.65 15.68
N HIS A 147 -16.21 -5.80 16.66
CA HIS A 147 -14.99 -5.01 16.67
C HIS A 147 -13.72 -5.87 16.74
N GLU A 148 -12.72 -5.50 15.93
CA GLU A 148 -11.44 -6.23 15.81
C GLU A 148 -10.56 -6.13 17.06
N ASN A 149 -10.50 -4.93 17.66
CA ASN A 149 -9.57 -4.58 18.72
C ASN A 149 -10.35 -4.06 19.94
N VAL A 150 -10.54 -4.90 20.96
CA VAL A 150 -11.40 -4.62 22.13
C VAL A 150 -10.83 -5.05 23.48
N ALA A 151 -9.50 -5.24 23.61
CA ALA A 151 -8.92 -5.71 24.88
C ALA A 151 -9.27 -4.77 26.07
N ASN A 152 -9.27 -3.46 25.85
CA ASN A 152 -9.71 -2.50 26.87
C ASN A 152 -11.20 -2.66 27.24
N ASN A 153 -12.06 -2.91 26.25
CA ASN A 153 -13.50 -3.07 26.50
C ASN A 153 -13.80 -4.36 27.25
N ILE A 154 -13.08 -5.46 26.95
CA ILE A 154 -13.16 -6.70 27.72
C ILE A 154 -12.79 -6.42 29.17
N ALA A 155 -11.60 -5.86 29.41
CA ALA A 155 -11.13 -5.55 30.76
C ALA A 155 -12.03 -4.55 31.51
N TYR A 156 -12.66 -3.60 30.81
CA TYR A 156 -13.55 -2.62 31.42
C TYR A 156 -14.93 -3.20 31.76
N GLN A 157 -15.53 -3.96 30.85
CA GLN A 157 -16.93 -4.40 30.95
C GLN A 157 -17.11 -5.74 31.67
N VAL A 158 -16.05 -6.52 31.87
CA VAL A 158 -16.11 -7.88 32.39
C VAL A 158 -15.38 -7.99 33.73
N PRO A 159 -16.12 -7.99 34.87
CA PRO A 159 -15.57 -8.30 36.18
C PRO A 159 -15.04 -9.72 36.31
N GLY A 160 -14.10 -9.91 37.24
CA GLY A 160 -13.50 -11.22 37.54
C GLY A 160 -12.32 -11.63 36.67
N ILE A 161 -11.68 -10.69 35.96
CA ILE A 161 -10.44 -10.95 35.19
C ILE A 161 -9.24 -10.43 35.97
N ASP A 162 -8.31 -11.31 36.32
CA ASP A 162 -7.08 -10.94 37.02
C ASP A 162 -5.98 -10.48 36.07
N LEU A 163 -5.84 -11.15 34.92
CA LEU A 163 -4.85 -10.86 33.89
C LEU A 163 -5.45 -11.05 32.50
N LEU A 164 -5.25 -10.08 31.62
CA LEU A 164 -5.56 -10.19 30.20
C LEU A 164 -4.26 -10.12 29.39
N VAL A 165 -3.99 -11.16 28.61
CA VAL A 165 -2.87 -11.22 27.68
C VAL A 165 -3.40 -10.98 26.26
N ALA A 166 -3.10 -9.81 25.71
CA ALA A 166 -3.55 -9.37 24.41
C ALA A 166 -2.54 -9.71 23.31
N GLY A 167 -3.02 -9.79 22.05
CA GLY A 167 -2.22 -10.06 20.86
C GLY A 167 -2.61 -9.18 19.67
N HIS A 168 -2.51 -9.73 18.46
CA HIS A 168 -3.00 -9.17 17.18
C HIS A 168 -2.35 -7.86 16.69
N SER A 169 -2.33 -6.79 17.50
CA SER A 169 -1.89 -5.46 17.06
C SER A 169 -0.37 -5.26 16.97
N HIS A 170 0.41 -6.27 17.39
CA HIS A 170 1.87 -6.30 17.33
C HIS A 170 2.56 -5.14 18.07
N ARG A 171 1.86 -4.55 19.04
CA ARG A 171 2.37 -3.42 19.83
C ARG A 171 3.19 -3.93 21.02
N ASP A 172 4.17 -3.13 21.42
CA ASP A 172 4.94 -3.36 22.64
C ASP A 172 4.29 -2.58 23.79
N LEU A 173 3.32 -3.22 24.46
CA LEU A 173 2.52 -2.63 25.55
C LEU A 173 2.64 -3.54 26.78
N PRO A 174 3.77 -3.47 27.50
CA PRO A 174 4.04 -4.40 28.60
C PRO A 174 2.97 -4.31 29.68
N GLU A 175 2.50 -3.11 30.03
CA GLU A 175 1.49 -2.92 31.07
C GLU A 175 0.46 -1.85 30.66
N THR A 176 -0.81 -2.21 30.78
CA THR A 176 -1.96 -1.30 30.81
C THR A 176 -2.86 -1.72 31.96
N VAL A 177 -3.33 -0.78 32.78
CA VAL A 177 -4.27 -1.09 33.87
C VAL A 177 -5.62 -0.47 33.57
N VAL A 178 -6.66 -1.28 33.63
CA VAL A 178 -8.06 -0.85 33.45
C VAL A 178 -8.81 -1.10 34.76
N THR A 179 -9.60 -0.12 35.18
CA THR A 179 -10.56 -0.32 36.29
C THR A 179 -11.92 -0.61 35.67
N ASN A 180 -12.47 -1.77 35.99
CA ASN A 180 -13.71 -2.25 35.38
C ASN A 180 -14.95 -1.62 36.03
N VAL A 181 -16.13 -1.95 35.50
CA VAL A 181 -17.44 -1.46 35.98
C VAL A 181 -17.78 -1.85 37.42
N ALA A 182 -17.14 -2.88 37.98
CA ALA A 182 -17.25 -3.29 39.39
C ALA A 182 -16.22 -2.61 40.31
N GLY A 183 -15.28 -1.85 39.75
CA GLY A 183 -14.20 -1.17 40.48
C GLY A 183 -12.94 -2.02 40.67
N GLU A 184 -12.88 -3.21 40.08
CA GLU A 184 -11.71 -4.10 40.15
C GLU A 184 -10.65 -3.64 39.12
N ARG A 185 -9.38 -3.93 39.40
CA ARG A 185 -8.27 -3.56 38.52
C ARG A 185 -7.78 -4.78 37.75
N THR A 186 -7.89 -4.73 36.42
CA THR A 186 -7.34 -5.74 35.52
C THR A 186 -6.08 -5.22 34.86
N VAL A 187 -5.03 -6.04 34.85
CA VAL A 187 -3.81 -5.76 34.10
C VAL A 187 -3.92 -6.38 32.72
N ILE A 188 -3.63 -5.59 31.70
CA ILE A 188 -3.48 -6.01 30.31
C ILE A 188 -2.01 -5.97 29.96
N THR A 189 -1.51 -7.05 29.35
CA THR A 189 -0.17 -7.07 28.74
C THR A 189 -0.24 -7.49 27.28
N GLN A 190 0.59 -6.88 26.44
CA GLN A 190 0.86 -7.33 25.08
C GLN A 190 2.37 -7.26 24.84
N PRO A 191 3.08 -8.42 24.82
CA PRO A 191 4.46 -8.44 24.38
C PRO A 191 4.57 -8.11 22.89
N SER A 192 5.76 -7.72 22.45
CA SER A 192 6.05 -7.52 21.02
C SER A 192 5.84 -8.80 20.19
N HIS A 193 5.93 -8.69 18.87
CA HIS A 193 5.68 -9.77 17.92
C HIS A 193 6.96 -10.56 17.54
N TRP A 194 6.80 -11.69 16.85
CA TRP A 194 7.89 -12.55 16.32
C TRP A 194 8.88 -13.07 17.38
N GLY A 195 8.42 -13.29 18.62
CA GLY A 195 9.29 -13.70 19.72
C GLY A 195 10.30 -12.63 20.15
N ARG A 196 10.12 -11.36 19.74
CA ARG A 196 11.03 -10.27 20.11
C ARG A 196 10.90 -9.84 21.57
N GLY A 197 9.76 -10.16 22.20
CA GLY A 197 9.55 -9.93 23.63
C GLY A 197 8.61 -10.95 24.26
N ILE A 198 8.74 -11.07 25.58
CA ILE A 198 7.91 -11.88 26.47
C ILE A 198 7.58 -11.00 27.67
N THR A 199 6.40 -11.16 28.25
CA THR A 199 6.05 -10.52 29.52
C THR A 199 6.03 -11.54 30.65
N GLU A 200 6.77 -11.27 31.72
CA GLU A 200 6.63 -11.95 33.01
C GLU A 200 5.68 -11.14 33.90
N THR A 201 4.58 -11.74 34.34
CA THR A 201 3.63 -11.11 35.28
C THR A 201 3.58 -11.89 36.58
N THR A 202 3.96 -11.24 37.68
CA THR A 202 3.86 -11.82 39.02
C THR A 202 2.55 -11.40 39.68
N LEU A 203 1.71 -12.37 40.03
CA LEU A 203 0.48 -12.19 40.81
C LEU A 203 0.72 -12.58 42.28
N THR A 204 0.24 -11.76 43.21
CA THR A 204 0.26 -12.09 44.65
C THR A 204 -1.10 -12.66 45.04
N LEU A 205 -1.11 -13.83 45.67
CA LEU A 205 -2.35 -14.51 46.09
C LEU A 205 -2.59 -14.36 47.59
N LEU A 206 -3.85 -14.13 47.97
CA LEU A 206 -4.35 -14.11 49.34
C LEU A 206 -5.42 -15.18 49.52
N PRO A 207 -5.48 -15.85 50.69
CA PRO A 207 -6.61 -16.73 51.00
C PRO A 207 -7.93 -15.95 50.99
N ASP A 208 -8.94 -16.46 50.30
CA ASP A 208 -10.24 -15.80 50.12
C ASP A 208 -11.24 -16.03 51.28
N GLY A 209 -10.94 -16.99 52.15
CA GLY A 209 -11.77 -17.34 53.31
C GLY A 209 -12.73 -18.52 53.08
N ASP A 210 -12.92 -18.95 51.85
CA ASP A 210 -13.72 -20.12 51.45
C ASP A 210 -12.86 -21.36 51.14
N GLY A 211 -11.54 -21.21 51.30
CA GLY A 211 -10.55 -22.28 51.14
C GLY A 211 -9.79 -22.19 49.81
N GLY A 212 -10.06 -21.17 49.01
CA GLY A 212 -9.32 -20.84 47.78
C GLY A 212 -8.45 -19.59 47.96
N PHE A 213 -8.05 -19.03 46.83
CA PHE A 213 -7.20 -17.86 46.75
C PHE A 213 -7.81 -16.79 45.84
N SER A 214 -7.43 -15.54 46.06
CA SER A 214 -7.72 -14.43 45.16
C SER A 214 -6.48 -13.56 44.97
N VAL A 215 -6.41 -12.83 43.85
CA VAL A 215 -5.29 -11.94 43.55
C VAL A 215 -5.39 -10.65 44.39
N ASP A 216 -4.29 -10.30 45.06
CA ASP A 216 -4.16 -9.05 45.82
C ASP A 216 -3.93 -7.85 44.91
N THR A 217 -5.01 -7.28 44.39
CA THR A 217 -4.92 -6.10 43.51
C THR A 217 -4.80 -4.77 44.29
N GLU A 218 -5.00 -4.77 45.61
CA GLU A 218 -5.03 -3.57 46.45
C GLU A 218 -3.69 -3.27 47.12
N THR A 219 -3.11 -4.27 47.81
CA THR A 219 -1.92 -4.08 48.64
C THR A 219 -0.63 -4.56 47.98
N ALA A 220 -0.74 -5.52 47.05
CA ALA A 220 0.37 -6.07 46.29
C ALA A 220 -0.01 -6.30 44.80
N PRO A 221 -0.34 -5.23 44.06
CA PRO A 221 -0.85 -5.34 42.69
C PRO A 221 0.11 -6.10 41.76
N PRO A 222 -0.40 -6.68 40.66
CA PRO A 222 0.43 -7.41 39.70
C PRO A 222 1.67 -6.64 39.28
N ILE A 223 2.81 -7.32 39.22
CA ILE A 223 4.08 -6.75 38.79
C ILE A 223 4.40 -7.28 37.40
N VAL A 224 4.59 -6.36 36.45
CA VAL A 224 4.86 -6.71 35.05
C VAL A 224 6.31 -6.38 34.67
N VAL A 225 7.02 -7.37 34.14
CA VAL A 225 8.41 -7.24 33.69
C VAL A 225 8.53 -7.70 32.23
N PRO A 226 8.82 -6.80 31.28
CA PRO A 226 9.10 -7.21 29.91
C PRO A 226 10.54 -7.70 29.74
N HIS A 227 10.69 -8.74 28.93
CA HIS A 227 11.96 -9.30 28.49
C HIS A 227 12.05 -9.20 26.97
N TYR A 228 13.21 -8.84 26.44
CA TYR A 228 13.38 -8.72 25.00
C TYR A 228 14.51 -9.63 24.48
N GLY A 229 14.31 -10.25 23.32
CA GLY A 229 15.34 -11.11 22.72
C GLY A 229 16.68 -10.39 22.50
N ARG A 230 16.63 -9.05 22.27
CA ARG A 230 17.81 -8.18 22.17
C ARG A 230 18.67 -8.10 23.44
N ASP A 231 18.17 -8.58 24.57
CA ASP A 231 18.87 -8.55 25.85
C ASP A 231 19.91 -9.70 25.99
N GLY A 232 19.99 -10.59 24.98
CA GLY A 232 21.11 -11.53 24.84
C GLY A 232 20.91 -12.88 25.53
N TYR A 233 19.69 -13.41 25.48
CA TYR A 233 19.37 -14.77 25.94
C TYR A 233 20.04 -15.82 25.06
N ALA A 234 20.51 -16.91 25.67
CA ALA A 234 21.03 -18.06 24.93
C ALA A 234 19.87 -18.90 24.37
N GLU A 235 20.05 -19.46 23.18
CA GLU A 235 19.11 -20.42 22.60
C GLU A 235 19.06 -21.69 23.44
N ASP A 236 17.86 -22.24 23.64
CA ASP A 236 17.70 -23.54 24.30
C ASP A 236 18.09 -24.66 23.31
N PRO A 237 19.10 -25.49 23.63
CA PRO A 237 19.51 -26.58 22.75
C PRO A 237 18.40 -27.58 22.43
N ALA A 238 17.43 -27.79 23.33
CA ALA A 238 16.33 -28.72 23.12
C ALA A 238 15.39 -28.22 22.02
N VAL A 239 15.08 -26.91 21.99
CA VAL A 239 14.26 -26.31 20.94
C VAL A 239 15.01 -26.38 19.61
N VAL A 240 16.28 -25.99 19.59
CA VAL A 240 17.12 -26.02 18.37
C VAL A 240 17.21 -27.42 17.79
N GLU A 241 17.49 -28.44 18.62
CA GLU A 241 17.56 -29.84 18.18
C GLU A 241 16.20 -30.35 17.67
N ALA A 242 15.11 -29.96 18.33
CA ALA A 242 13.78 -30.41 17.95
C ALA A 242 13.39 -29.95 16.53
N ILE A 243 13.75 -28.74 16.11
CA ILE A 243 13.38 -28.22 14.77
C ILE A 243 14.53 -28.21 13.77
N ALA A 244 15.68 -28.80 14.08
CA ALA A 244 16.89 -28.71 13.26
C ALA A 244 16.67 -29.20 11.81
N GLU A 245 16.01 -30.36 11.63
CA GLU A 245 15.74 -30.92 10.30
C GLU A 245 14.85 -29.98 9.47
N GLN A 246 13.78 -29.46 10.06
CA GLN A 246 12.89 -28.51 9.41
C GLN A 246 13.59 -27.19 9.09
N HIS A 247 14.44 -26.72 10.00
CA HIS A 247 15.24 -25.51 9.79
C HIS A 247 16.20 -25.69 8.61
N GLU A 248 16.98 -26.77 8.58
CA GLU A 248 17.92 -27.06 7.50
C GLU A 248 17.19 -27.21 6.14
N ALA A 249 16.10 -27.96 6.10
CA ALA A 249 15.29 -28.11 4.89
C ALA A 249 14.71 -26.78 4.41
N THR A 250 14.23 -25.93 5.32
CA THR A 250 13.72 -24.60 4.99
C THR A 250 14.83 -23.70 4.45
N VAL A 251 16.00 -23.67 5.09
CA VAL A 251 17.17 -22.89 4.65
C VAL A 251 17.61 -23.33 3.26
N GLU A 252 17.67 -24.63 2.98
CA GLU A 252 17.99 -25.15 1.64
C GLU A 252 16.94 -24.70 0.62
N TYR A 253 15.65 -24.90 0.94
CA TYR A 253 14.55 -24.53 0.05
C TYR A 253 14.55 -23.03 -0.28
N VAL A 254 14.56 -22.15 0.73
CA VAL A 254 14.44 -20.70 0.50
C VAL A 254 15.64 -20.10 -0.23
N ASN A 255 16.83 -20.71 -0.12
CA ASN A 255 18.01 -20.28 -0.88
C ASN A 255 18.05 -20.87 -2.30
N THR A 256 17.01 -21.58 -2.75
CA THR A 256 16.93 -22.07 -4.13
C THR A 256 16.84 -20.88 -5.10
N PRO A 257 17.75 -20.80 -6.09
CA PRO A 257 17.70 -19.79 -7.14
C PRO A 257 16.47 -19.98 -8.03
N VAL A 258 15.78 -18.89 -8.33
CA VAL A 258 14.59 -18.87 -9.19
C VAL A 258 14.82 -18.08 -10.47
N ALA A 259 15.66 -17.05 -10.44
CA ALA A 259 15.97 -16.23 -11.61
C ALA A 259 17.30 -15.48 -11.43
N THR A 260 17.72 -14.76 -12.47
CA THR A 260 18.81 -13.77 -12.39
C THR A 260 18.27 -12.37 -12.67
N SER A 261 18.42 -11.42 -11.74
CA SER A 261 18.11 -10.00 -11.99
C SER A 261 19.27 -9.30 -12.68
N VAL A 262 18.98 -8.47 -13.69
CA VAL A 262 20.01 -7.71 -14.44
C VAL A 262 20.54 -6.49 -13.67
N GLN A 263 19.83 -6.07 -12.62
CA GLN A 263 20.21 -4.97 -11.75
C GLN A 263 19.59 -5.17 -10.36
N GLU A 264 20.05 -4.41 -9.37
CA GLU A 264 19.45 -4.39 -8.04
C GLU A 264 18.06 -3.72 -8.07
N LEU A 265 17.05 -4.35 -7.44
CA LEU A 265 15.68 -3.82 -7.31
C LEU A 265 15.30 -3.67 -5.83
N PRO A 266 15.49 -2.49 -5.21
CA PRO A 266 15.14 -2.25 -3.81
C PRO A 266 13.69 -1.80 -3.63
N ALA A 267 13.05 -2.21 -2.52
CA ALA A 267 11.71 -1.75 -2.13
C ALA A 267 11.71 -0.55 -1.16
N ALA A 268 12.89 0.01 -0.85
CA ALA A 268 13.06 1.01 0.20
C ALA A 268 12.24 2.29 -0.01
N THR A 269 12.01 2.68 -1.27
CA THR A 269 11.25 3.88 -1.64
C THR A 269 9.85 3.59 -2.14
N SER A 270 9.45 2.31 -2.27
CA SER A 270 8.18 1.86 -2.84
C SER A 270 6.91 2.40 -2.16
N ARG A 271 7.05 2.98 -0.96
CA ARG A 271 5.95 3.65 -0.24
C ARG A 271 5.67 5.09 -0.72
N TYR A 272 6.54 5.67 -1.55
CA TYR A 272 6.39 7.04 -2.06
C TYR A 272 6.95 7.27 -3.48
N GLU A 273 7.60 6.26 -4.06
CA GLU A 273 8.08 6.25 -5.45
C GLU A 273 7.59 4.99 -6.15
N ASP A 274 7.36 5.10 -7.45
CA ASP A 274 7.10 3.97 -8.31
C ASP A 274 8.39 3.17 -8.53
N THR A 275 8.35 1.86 -8.28
CA THR A 275 9.56 1.03 -8.20
C THR A 275 9.38 -0.28 -8.96
N PRO A 276 10.41 -0.74 -9.71
CA PRO A 276 10.34 -1.98 -10.47
C PRO A 276 9.94 -3.20 -9.63
N ILE A 277 10.41 -3.30 -8.39
CA ILE A 277 10.14 -4.49 -7.57
C ILE A 277 8.65 -4.65 -7.21
N ILE A 278 7.90 -3.54 -7.07
CA ILE A 278 6.44 -3.61 -6.88
C ILE A 278 5.73 -3.87 -8.21
N ASP A 279 6.22 -3.27 -9.29
CA ASP A 279 5.70 -3.54 -10.63
C ASP A 279 5.88 -4.99 -11.08
N PHE A 280 6.90 -5.70 -10.56
CA PHE A 280 7.02 -7.14 -10.76
C PHE A 280 5.81 -7.90 -10.18
N ILE A 281 5.31 -7.50 -8.99
CA ILE A 281 4.08 -8.07 -8.42
C ILE A 281 2.90 -7.79 -9.34
N ASN A 282 2.75 -6.53 -9.75
CA ASN A 282 1.64 -6.12 -10.58
C ASN A 282 1.65 -6.80 -11.97
N ASP A 283 2.80 -6.92 -12.62
CA ASP A 283 2.95 -7.65 -13.90
C ASP A 283 2.50 -9.10 -13.79
N VAL A 284 2.92 -9.80 -12.72
CA VAL A 284 2.55 -11.20 -12.48
C VAL A 284 1.03 -11.31 -12.30
N GLN A 285 0.44 -10.46 -11.46
CA GLN A 285 -1.00 -10.46 -11.19
C GLN A 285 -1.82 -10.12 -12.45
N GLN A 286 -1.46 -9.06 -13.18
CA GLN A 286 -2.13 -8.68 -14.44
C GLN A 286 -2.02 -9.78 -15.48
N THR A 287 -0.83 -10.34 -15.67
CA THR A 287 -0.59 -11.41 -16.65
C THR A 287 -1.43 -12.63 -16.32
N THR A 288 -1.44 -13.05 -15.05
CA THR A 288 -2.20 -14.23 -14.60
C THR A 288 -3.69 -14.04 -14.83
N VAL A 289 -4.24 -12.90 -14.41
CA VAL A 289 -5.67 -12.58 -14.58
C VAL A 289 -6.02 -12.46 -16.07
N ALA A 290 -5.24 -11.74 -16.87
CA ALA A 290 -5.49 -11.59 -18.30
C ALA A 290 -5.49 -12.94 -19.04
N GLN A 291 -4.57 -13.86 -18.67
CA GLN A 291 -4.55 -15.21 -19.21
C GLN A 291 -5.79 -16.02 -18.80
N ALA A 292 -6.22 -15.93 -17.54
CA ALA A 292 -7.41 -16.62 -17.07
C ALA A 292 -8.71 -16.11 -17.73
N LEU A 293 -8.77 -14.81 -18.02
CA LEU A 293 -9.91 -14.20 -18.71
C LEU A 293 -9.92 -14.47 -20.23
N ALA A 294 -8.83 -14.97 -20.81
CA ALA A 294 -8.76 -15.22 -22.24
C ALA A 294 -9.85 -16.23 -22.69
N GLY A 295 -10.68 -15.81 -23.64
CA GLY A 295 -11.79 -16.63 -24.15
C GLY A 295 -13.09 -16.53 -23.34
N THR A 296 -13.13 -15.73 -22.28
CA THR A 296 -14.36 -15.31 -21.59
C THR A 296 -14.98 -14.09 -22.27
N ASP A 297 -16.18 -13.68 -21.85
CA ASP A 297 -16.81 -12.42 -22.29
C ASP A 297 -16.11 -11.16 -21.73
N LYS A 298 -15.14 -11.33 -20.83
CA LYS A 298 -14.34 -10.27 -20.20
C LYS A 298 -12.92 -10.15 -20.75
N ALA A 299 -12.56 -10.97 -21.73
CA ALA A 299 -11.20 -11.03 -22.30
C ALA A 299 -10.70 -9.68 -22.87
N ASP A 300 -11.61 -8.80 -23.30
CA ASP A 300 -11.29 -7.50 -23.89
C ASP A 300 -11.30 -6.35 -22.87
N LEU A 301 -11.63 -6.61 -21.59
CA LEU A 301 -11.59 -5.58 -20.56
C LEU A 301 -10.15 -5.26 -20.15
N PRO A 302 -9.81 -3.98 -19.90
CA PRO A 302 -8.53 -3.63 -19.31
C PRO A 302 -8.34 -4.30 -17.95
N VAL A 303 -7.18 -4.92 -17.74
CA VAL A 303 -6.77 -5.50 -16.46
C VAL A 303 -5.80 -4.54 -15.78
N ILE A 304 -6.18 -4.06 -14.60
CA ILE A 304 -5.33 -3.28 -13.69
C ILE A 304 -4.96 -4.16 -12.49
N SER A 305 -3.94 -3.78 -11.74
CA SER A 305 -3.49 -4.58 -10.59
C SER A 305 -3.11 -3.71 -9.41
N GLN A 306 -3.48 -4.18 -8.23
CA GLN A 306 -3.11 -3.59 -6.96
C GLN A 306 -1.93 -4.32 -6.31
N ALA A 307 -0.99 -3.56 -5.75
CA ALA A 307 0.02 -4.07 -4.83
C ALA A 307 0.26 -3.10 -3.67
N SER A 308 0.63 -3.63 -2.51
CA SER A 308 1.09 -2.85 -1.35
C SER A 308 2.59 -3.09 -1.11
N PRO A 309 3.35 -2.08 -0.67
CA PRO A 309 4.76 -2.25 -0.33
C PRO A 309 4.92 -2.87 1.07
N PHE A 310 4.76 -4.19 1.19
CA PHE A 310 4.76 -4.89 2.49
C PHE A 310 6.09 -4.82 3.25
N SER A 311 7.20 -4.59 2.57
CA SER A 311 8.54 -4.64 3.15
C SER A 311 9.40 -3.50 2.60
N ARG A 312 9.81 -2.57 3.47
CA ARG A 312 10.77 -1.50 3.13
C ARG A 312 12.21 -2.01 2.95
N THR A 313 12.46 -3.28 3.24
CA THR A 313 13.80 -3.88 3.18
C THR A 313 13.91 -4.98 2.13
N ALA A 314 12.83 -5.26 1.39
CA ALA A 314 12.88 -6.21 0.29
C ALA A 314 13.86 -5.74 -0.78
N LEU A 315 14.58 -6.70 -1.37
CA LEU A 315 15.64 -6.45 -2.33
C LEU A 315 15.75 -7.67 -3.23
N PHE A 316 15.63 -7.47 -4.55
CA PHE A 316 16.19 -8.44 -5.49
C PHE A 316 17.62 -7.99 -5.80
N PRO A 317 18.64 -8.79 -5.46
CA PRO A 317 20.02 -8.42 -5.75
C PRO A 317 20.27 -8.42 -7.26
N GLU A 318 21.25 -7.66 -7.74
CA GLU A 318 21.83 -7.91 -9.05
C GLU A 318 22.45 -9.31 -9.06
N GLY A 319 22.10 -10.14 -10.05
CA GLY A 319 22.50 -11.54 -10.09
C GLY A 319 21.42 -12.47 -9.56
N GLU A 320 21.81 -13.48 -8.79
CA GLU A 320 20.93 -14.58 -8.38
C GLU A 320 19.81 -14.12 -7.43
N VAL A 321 18.55 -14.34 -7.84
CA VAL A 321 17.36 -14.12 -7.02
C VAL A 321 16.86 -15.48 -6.54
N THR A 322 16.54 -15.58 -5.26
CA THR A 322 16.13 -16.82 -4.59
C THR A 322 14.66 -16.76 -4.14
N ILE A 323 14.11 -17.90 -3.73
CA ILE A 323 12.77 -17.98 -3.10
C ILE A 323 12.69 -17.04 -1.88
N ARG A 324 13.77 -16.94 -1.09
CA ARG A 324 13.86 -16.03 0.06
C ARG A 324 13.65 -14.58 -0.32
N ASP A 325 14.22 -14.15 -1.45
CA ASP A 325 14.11 -12.76 -1.90
C ASP A 325 12.66 -12.44 -2.30
N ILE A 326 11.99 -13.37 -2.99
CA ILE A 326 10.56 -13.24 -3.33
C ILE A 326 9.67 -13.27 -2.08
N ALA A 327 9.95 -14.18 -1.14
CA ALA A 327 9.23 -14.24 0.13
C ALA A 327 9.43 -12.97 0.97
N GLY A 328 10.62 -12.36 0.91
CA GLY A 328 10.92 -11.09 1.57
C GLY A 328 10.19 -9.89 0.96
N LEU A 329 9.81 -9.98 -0.31
CA LEU A 329 8.97 -9.00 -1.01
C LEU A 329 7.49 -9.17 -0.66
N TYR A 330 6.96 -10.39 -0.73
CA TYR A 330 5.55 -10.69 -0.49
C TYR A 330 5.39 -11.64 0.71
N ILE A 331 5.34 -11.07 1.92
CA ILE A 331 5.44 -11.82 3.19
C ILE A 331 4.14 -12.52 3.63
N TYR A 332 3.01 -12.24 2.98
CA TYR A 332 1.69 -12.81 3.31
C TYR A 332 1.33 -13.93 2.36
N GLU A 333 0.61 -14.96 2.82
CA GLU A 333 0.08 -16.05 1.99
C GLU A 333 -1.25 -15.65 1.34
N ASN A 334 -1.30 -14.49 0.71
CA ASN A 334 -2.52 -14.05 0.05
C ASN A 334 -2.69 -14.76 -1.31
N THR A 335 -3.93 -15.13 -1.62
CA THR A 335 -4.30 -15.66 -2.93
C THR A 335 -4.75 -14.54 -3.87
N LEU A 336 -4.59 -14.77 -5.17
CA LEU A 336 -4.97 -13.82 -6.21
C LEU A 336 -6.46 -13.93 -6.54
N ARG A 337 -7.15 -12.80 -6.56
CA ARG A 337 -8.53 -12.63 -7.03
C ARG A 337 -8.61 -11.49 -8.04
N ALA A 338 -9.69 -11.43 -8.81
CA ALA A 338 -9.97 -10.27 -9.64
C ALA A 338 -11.45 -9.88 -9.60
N VAL A 339 -11.71 -8.58 -9.56
CA VAL A 339 -13.05 -7.99 -9.44
C VAL A 339 -13.32 -6.97 -10.54
N GLU A 340 -14.59 -6.78 -10.91
CA GLU A 340 -15.02 -5.72 -11.83
C GLU A 340 -15.31 -4.42 -11.10
N LEU A 341 -14.68 -3.34 -11.54
CA LEU A 341 -14.91 -1.99 -11.04
C LEU A 341 -15.16 -1.01 -12.18
N THR A 342 -15.98 0.00 -11.90
CA THR A 342 -16.14 1.17 -12.79
C THR A 342 -15.01 2.18 -12.56
N GLY A 343 -14.75 3.06 -13.52
CA GLY A 343 -13.73 4.10 -13.40
C GLY A 343 -13.95 5.03 -12.21
N ALA A 344 -15.21 5.32 -11.86
CA ALA A 344 -15.55 6.05 -10.64
C ALA A 344 -15.12 5.29 -9.37
N GLN A 345 -15.37 3.98 -9.32
CA GLN A 345 -14.98 3.14 -8.18
C GLN A 345 -13.46 2.99 -8.05
N VAL A 346 -12.74 2.89 -9.18
CA VAL A 346 -11.26 2.90 -9.20
C VAL A 346 -10.72 4.23 -8.66
N ARG A 347 -11.35 5.36 -9.01
CA ARG A 347 -10.97 6.67 -8.46
C ARG A 347 -11.19 6.73 -6.95
N ASP A 348 -12.34 6.28 -6.46
CA ASP A 348 -12.63 6.22 -5.03
C ASP A 348 -11.62 5.32 -4.28
N TYR A 349 -11.23 4.18 -4.89
CA TYR A 349 -10.21 3.28 -4.37
C TYR A 349 -8.85 3.98 -4.22
N LEU A 350 -8.38 4.64 -5.28
CA LEU A 350 -7.11 5.37 -5.27
C LEU A 350 -7.12 6.54 -4.30
N GLU A 351 -8.22 7.29 -4.21
CA GLU A 351 -8.38 8.37 -3.22
C GLU A 351 -8.36 7.85 -1.78
N TYR A 352 -8.98 6.68 -1.54
CA TYR A 352 -8.92 6.01 -0.25
C TYR A 352 -7.50 5.57 0.10
N SER A 353 -6.75 5.02 -0.86
CA SER A 353 -5.34 4.66 -0.71
C SER A 353 -4.46 5.88 -0.42
N ALA A 354 -4.69 6.99 -1.15
CA ALA A 354 -3.90 8.21 -1.05
C ALA A 354 -3.98 8.90 0.32
N ARG A 355 -4.91 8.50 1.20
CA ARG A 355 -4.94 8.89 2.62
C ARG A 355 -3.65 8.53 3.36
N TYR A 356 -2.89 7.55 2.88
CA TYR A 356 -1.60 7.16 3.43
C TYR A 356 -0.62 8.33 3.59
N PHE A 357 -0.72 9.35 2.73
CA PHE A 357 0.16 10.51 2.75
C PHE A 357 -0.34 11.63 3.67
N VAL A 358 0.57 12.26 4.39
CA VAL A 358 0.30 13.49 5.14
C VAL A 358 0.14 14.64 4.16
N GLN A 359 -0.91 15.46 4.33
CA GLN A 359 -1.12 16.61 3.46
C GLN A 359 0.05 17.59 3.59
N THR A 360 0.65 17.94 2.46
CA THR A 360 1.85 18.79 2.39
C THR A 360 1.51 20.16 1.82
N GLU A 361 2.23 21.21 2.21
CA GLU A 361 2.01 22.54 1.64
C GLU A 361 2.26 22.54 0.12
N ARG A 362 1.43 23.26 -0.65
CA ARG A 362 1.56 23.31 -2.11
C ARG A 362 2.93 23.84 -2.52
N GLY A 363 3.64 23.06 -3.35
CA GLY A 363 4.97 23.38 -3.86
C GLY A 363 6.11 23.17 -2.87
N ALA A 364 5.85 22.64 -1.66
CA ALA A 364 6.90 22.27 -0.72
C ALA A 364 7.61 20.97 -1.15
N THR A 365 8.84 20.76 -0.69
CA THR A 365 9.52 19.46 -0.86
C THR A 365 8.81 18.40 -0.01
N PHE A 366 8.49 17.25 -0.60
CA PHE A 366 7.95 16.11 0.14
C PHE A 366 9.08 15.43 0.94
N ASP A 367 8.86 15.24 2.25
CA ASP A 367 9.75 14.46 3.12
C ASP A 367 9.12 13.10 3.39
N PRO A 368 9.66 12.00 2.84
CA PRO A 368 9.09 10.68 3.05
C PRO A 368 9.05 10.23 4.51
N GLU A 369 9.96 10.67 5.37
CA GLU A 369 10.02 10.17 6.75
C GLU A 369 8.87 10.70 7.62
N THR A 370 8.35 11.87 7.28
CA THR A 370 7.22 12.51 7.97
C THR A 370 5.95 12.59 7.13
N GLY A 371 6.07 12.35 5.82
CA GLY A 371 5.01 12.51 4.83
C GLY A 371 4.19 11.25 4.55
N THR A 372 4.55 10.10 5.12
CA THR A 372 3.81 8.83 4.95
C THR A 372 3.24 8.32 6.27
N ASN A 373 2.46 7.24 6.21
CA ASN A 373 1.79 6.65 7.37
C ASN A 373 0.96 7.69 8.13
N ALA A 374 0.20 8.51 7.40
CA ALA A 374 -0.65 9.54 7.98
C ALA A 374 -1.57 8.94 9.05
N MET A 375 -1.80 9.71 10.10
CA MET A 375 -2.63 9.34 11.23
C MET A 375 -3.80 10.32 11.30
N TYR A 376 -5.03 9.81 11.34
CA TYR A 376 -6.22 10.64 11.38
C TYR A 376 -6.79 10.71 12.82
N PRO A 377 -7.60 11.74 13.13
CA PRO A 377 -8.21 11.86 14.44
C PRO A 377 -9.03 10.60 14.80
N GLY A 378 -8.68 9.96 15.92
CA GLY A 378 -9.31 8.72 16.40
C GLY A 378 -8.49 7.45 16.15
N ASP A 379 -7.47 7.51 15.30
CA ASP A 379 -6.58 6.37 15.05
C ASP A 379 -5.62 6.13 16.23
N THR A 380 -5.19 4.89 16.43
CA THR A 380 -4.16 4.51 17.43
C THR A 380 -2.75 4.49 16.87
N ARG A 381 -2.62 4.48 15.55
CA ARG A 381 -1.37 4.49 14.79
C ARG A 381 -1.61 5.07 13.40
N GLY A 382 -0.53 5.48 12.74
CA GLY A 382 -0.59 5.84 11.31
C GLY A 382 -0.99 4.66 10.43
N ILE A 383 -1.50 4.96 9.22
CA ILE A 383 -1.86 3.94 8.23
C ILE A 383 -0.61 3.08 7.92
N PRO A 384 -0.63 1.76 8.16
CA PRO A 384 0.52 0.90 7.90
C PRO A 384 0.72 0.68 6.40
N ASP A 385 1.94 0.29 6.00
CA ASP A 385 2.31 0.17 4.58
C ASP A 385 1.49 -0.91 3.83
N TYR A 386 1.10 -1.99 4.50
CA TYR A 386 0.20 -3.01 3.92
C TYR A 386 -1.23 -2.48 3.68
N ASN A 387 -1.56 -1.30 4.22
CA ASN A 387 -2.84 -0.62 4.02
C ASN A 387 -2.71 0.61 3.10
N TYR A 388 -1.67 0.62 2.28
CA TYR A 388 -1.44 1.56 1.18
C TYR A 388 -1.21 0.77 -0.11
N ASP A 389 -1.97 1.12 -1.14
CA ASP A 389 -1.98 0.42 -2.41
C ASP A 389 -1.59 1.34 -3.55
N VAL A 390 -0.75 0.83 -4.44
CA VAL A 390 -0.49 1.40 -5.76
C VAL A 390 -1.19 0.55 -6.81
N LEU A 391 -1.56 1.18 -7.92
CA LEU A 391 -2.15 0.47 -9.07
C LEU A 391 -1.20 0.55 -10.26
N SER A 392 -1.03 -0.57 -10.98
CA SER A 392 -0.46 -0.56 -12.33
C SER A 392 -1.55 -0.80 -13.38
N GLY A 393 -1.28 -0.43 -14.63
CA GLY A 393 -2.25 -0.47 -15.75
C GLY A 393 -3.02 0.84 -15.97
N LEU A 394 -2.69 1.90 -15.21
CA LEU A 394 -3.23 3.25 -15.31
C LEU A 394 -2.13 4.26 -15.04
N ASP A 395 -2.13 5.39 -15.74
CA ASP A 395 -1.25 6.52 -15.41
C ASP A 395 -1.96 7.51 -14.48
N TYR A 396 -1.32 7.96 -13.41
CA TYR A 396 -1.90 8.95 -12.49
C TYR A 396 -0.87 9.70 -11.64
N THR A 397 -1.30 10.84 -11.07
CA THR A 397 -0.50 11.61 -10.11
C THR A 397 -1.25 11.70 -8.79
N ILE A 398 -0.51 11.56 -7.68
CA ILE A 398 -1.01 11.82 -6.32
C ILE A 398 -0.51 13.22 -5.89
N ASP A 399 -1.38 14.23 -5.90
CA ASP A 399 -1.08 15.56 -5.38
C ASP A 399 -1.41 15.63 -3.88
N VAL A 400 -0.38 15.47 -3.04
CA VAL A 400 -0.54 15.50 -1.58
C VAL A 400 -0.73 16.90 -1.02
N SER A 401 -0.71 17.95 -1.86
CA SER A 401 -1.14 19.28 -1.42
C SER A 401 -2.65 19.43 -1.36
N GLU A 402 -3.38 18.56 -2.07
CA GLU A 402 -4.83 18.55 -2.04
C GLU A 402 -5.37 17.83 -0.80
N PRO A 403 -6.56 18.24 -0.32
CA PRO A 403 -7.28 17.50 0.70
C PRO A 403 -7.52 16.04 0.28
N VAL A 404 -7.62 15.15 1.26
CA VAL A 404 -8.07 13.76 1.06
C VAL A 404 -9.36 13.73 0.24
N GLY A 405 -9.43 12.82 -0.74
CA GLY A 405 -10.56 12.70 -1.67
C GLY A 405 -10.45 13.57 -2.92
N GLN A 406 -9.35 14.35 -3.06
CA GLN A 406 -9.09 15.17 -4.24
C GLN A 406 -7.63 15.06 -4.71
N ARG A 407 -6.90 14.03 -4.30
CA ARG A 407 -5.45 13.89 -4.54
C ARG A 407 -5.13 13.25 -5.88
N ILE A 408 -6.01 12.44 -6.44
CA ILE A 408 -5.75 11.70 -7.68
C ILE A 408 -6.01 12.60 -8.88
N LYS A 409 -4.97 12.82 -9.68
CA LYS A 409 -4.99 13.68 -10.87
C LYS A 409 -4.53 12.91 -12.10
N GLY A 410 -5.00 13.34 -13.27
CA GLY A 410 -4.52 12.82 -14.56
C GLY A 410 -4.72 11.32 -14.77
N LEU A 411 -5.79 10.74 -14.22
CA LEU A 411 -6.07 9.30 -14.29
C LEU A 411 -6.42 8.87 -15.73
N THR A 412 -5.50 8.18 -16.40
CA THR A 412 -5.64 7.70 -17.78
C THR A 412 -5.22 6.25 -17.93
N PHE A 413 -5.58 5.62 -19.05
CA PHE A 413 -4.93 4.39 -19.50
C PHE A 413 -3.54 4.68 -20.09
N PRO A 414 -2.67 3.67 -20.27
CA PRO A 414 -1.33 3.84 -20.83
C PRO A 414 -1.28 4.43 -22.25
N ASP A 415 -2.38 4.38 -23.00
CA ASP A 415 -2.51 5.02 -24.31
C ASP A 415 -2.85 6.53 -24.22
N GLY A 416 -2.99 7.06 -23.00
CA GLY A 416 -3.33 8.44 -22.70
C GLY A 416 -4.84 8.72 -22.67
N SER A 417 -5.69 7.73 -22.96
CA SER A 417 -7.15 7.92 -22.90
C SER A 417 -7.63 8.08 -21.45
N PRO A 418 -8.51 9.04 -21.14
CA PRO A 418 -9.03 9.20 -19.78
C PRO A 418 -9.83 7.98 -19.30
N LEU A 419 -9.66 7.61 -18.03
CA LEU A 419 -10.54 6.64 -17.40
C LEU A 419 -11.89 7.32 -17.11
N ALA A 420 -12.87 7.09 -17.99
CA ALA A 420 -14.23 7.57 -17.81
C ALA A 420 -14.90 6.90 -16.59
N ASP A 421 -15.79 7.61 -15.92
CA ASP A 421 -16.44 7.14 -14.69
C ASP A 421 -17.24 5.83 -14.88
N ASP A 422 -17.78 5.61 -16.08
CA ASP A 422 -18.56 4.43 -16.46
C ASP A 422 -17.74 3.34 -17.19
N ALA A 423 -16.44 3.58 -17.43
CA ALA A 423 -15.56 2.56 -17.99
C ALA A 423 -15.44 1.38 -17.02
N VAL A 424 -15.54 0.16 -17.52
CA VAL A 424 -15.39 -1.06 -16.71
C VAL A 424 -13.99 -1.61 -16.88
N VAL A 425 -13.33 -1.93 -15.77
CA VAL A 425 -12.03 -2.59 -15.73
C VAL A 425 -12.09 -3.79 -14.80
N VAL A 426 -11.16 -4.73 -15.01
CA VAL A 426 -10.91 -5.82 -14.05
C VAL A 426 -9.72 -5.43 -13.20
N MET A 427 -9.87 -5.44 -11.87
CA MET A 427 -8.79 -5.19 -10.93
C MET A 427 -8.35 -6.49 -10.28
N ALA A 428 -7.10 -6.88 -10.52
CA ALA A 428 -6.41 -7.92 -9.79
C ALA A 428 -6.10 -7.42 -8.36
N VAL A 429 -6.52 -8.20 -7.36
CA VAL A 429 -6.40 -7.88 -5.93
C VAL A 429 -6.02 -9.14 -5.17
N ASN A 430 -5.46 -8.97 -3.98
CA ASN A 430 -5.27 -10.09 -3.07
C ASN A 430 -6.57 -10.45 -2.32
N ASN A 431 -6.67 -11.67 -1.79
CA ASN A 431 -7.86 -12.13 -1.07
C ASN A 431 -8.19 -11.27 0.16
N TYR A 432 -7.18 -10.74 0.87
CA TYR A 432 -7.39 -9.79 1.96
C TYR A 432 -8.22 -8.59 1.52
N ARG A 433 -7.88 -7.93 0.41
CA ARG A 433 -8.64 -6.83 -0.19
C ARG A 433 -10.00 -7.29 -0.71
N ALA A 434 -10.02 -8.40 -1.44
CA ALA A 434 -11.24 -8.96 -2.03
C ALA A 434 -12.31 -9.23 -0.98
N SER A 435 -11.92 -9.60 0.25
CA SER A 435 -12.87 -9.86 1.32
C SER A 435 -13.23 -8.62 2.16
N GLY A 436 -12.64 -7.44 1.89
CA GLY A 436 -12.92 -6.19 2.61
C GLY A 436 -11.82 -5.74 3.58
N GLY A 437 -10.67 -6.41 3.57
CA GLY A 437 -9.49 -6.05 4.35
C GLY A 437 -9.06 -4.61 4.13
N GLY A 438 -8.83 -3.89 5.25
CA GLY A 438 -8.43 -2.50 5.24
C GLY A 438 -9.53 -1.50 4.88
N GLY A 439 -10.77 -1.96 4.61
CA GLY A 439 -11.92 -1.11 4.38
C GLY A 439 -11.89 -0.34 3.06
N PHE A 440 -11.18 -0.84 2.05
CA PHE A 440 -11.13 -0.21 0.73
C PHE A 440 -12.51 -0.25 0.07
N PRO A 441 -12.98 0.87 -0.50
CA PRO A 441 -14.35 0.97 -1.01
C PRO A 441 -14.55 0.07 -2.23
N HIS A 442 -15.79 -0.39 -2.42
CA HIS A 442 -16.31 -1.10 -3.60
C HIS A 442 -15.79 -2.51 -3.84
N VAL A 443 -14.62 -2.91 -3.32
CA VAL A 443 -14.00 -4.20 -3.65
C VAL A 443 -14.76 -5.41 -3.09
N ALA A 444 -15.15 -5.38 -1.83
CA ALA A 444 -15.80 -6.53 -1.17
C ALA A 444 -17.17 -6.90 -1.77
N ASP A 445 -17.84 -5.91 -2.37
CA ASP A 445 -19.16 -6.07 -2.99
C ASP A 445 -19.08 -6.20 -4.52
N ALA A 446 -17.89 -6.10 -5.10
CA ALA A 446 -17.71 -6.11 -6.54
C ALA A 446 -17.88 -7.53 -7.13
N PRO A 447 -18.38 -7.66 -8.37
CA PRO A 447 -18.44 -8.95 -9.05
C PRO A 447 -17.05 -9.57 -9.19
N VAL A 448 -16.85 -10.76 -8.63
CA VAL A 448 -15.63 -11.56 -8.79
C VAL A 448 -15.63 -12.20 -10.18
N VAL A 449 -14.55 -12.02 -10.93
CA VAL A 449 -14.36 -12.57 -12.28
C VAL A 449 -13.21 -13.59 -12.36
N TYR A 450 -12.40 -13.69 -11.31
CA TYR A 450 -11.34 -14.69 -11.17
C TYR A 450 -11.10 -14.99 -9.69
N ASP A 451 -11.06 -16.29 -9.33
CA ASP A 451 -10.77 -16.78 -7.99
C ASP A 451 -10.36 -18.27 -8.05
N ASP A 452 -9.09 -18.53 -8.38
CA ASP A 452 -8.54 -19.89 -8.46
C ASP A 452 -7.74 -20.30 -7.20
N LEU A 453 -7.81 -19.49 -6.14
CA LEU A 453 -7.09 -19.71 -4.86
C LEU A 453 -5.57 -19.88 -5.03
N LEU A 454 -4.97 -19.29 -6.07
CA LEU A 454 -3.53 -19.35 -6.31
C LEU A 454 -2.79 -18.35 -5.41
N GLU A 455 -1.83 -18.83 -4.64
CA GLU A 455 -0.96 -18.00 -3.80
C GLU A 455 -0.11 -17.05 -4.66
N ILE A 456 -0.19 -15.75 -4.36
CA ILE A 456 0.53 -14.73 -5.13
C ILE A 456 2.04 -14.97 -5.04
N ARG A 457 2.57 -15.35 -3.88
CA ARG A 457 4.01 -15.64 -3.74
C ARG A 457 4.46 -16.78 -4.64
N GLN A 458 3.66 -17.84 -4.76
CA GLN A 458 3.96 -18.94 -5.67
C GLN A 458 3.91 -18.47 -7.13
N LEU A 459 2.92 -17.65 -7.50
CA LEU A 459 2.87 -17.04 -8.84
C LEU A 459 4.11 -16.19 -9.16
N LEU A 460 4.64 -15.44 -8.18
CA LEU A 460 5.88 -14.68 -8.34
C LEU A 460 7.08 -15.60 -8.58
N ILE A 461 7.19 -16.70 -7.81
CA ILE A 461 8.25 -17.72 -7.97
C ILE A 461 8.16 -18.36 -9.34
N ASP A 462 6.98 -18.83 -9.74
CA ASP A 462 6.75 -19.49 -11.02
C ASP A 462 7.09 -18.56 -12.19
N ARG A 463 6.67 -17.29 -12.12
CA ARG A 463 6.97 -16.29 -13.14
C ARG A 463 8.46 -15.98 -13.23
N ALA A 464 9.15 -15.89 -12.09
CA ALA A 464 10.60 -15.69 -12.05
C ALA A 464 11.32 -16.88 -12.71
N GLN A 465 10.93 -18.12 -12.37
CA GLN A 465 11.46 -19.35 -12.96
C GLN A 465 11.18 -19.46 -14.46
N GLU A 466 9.96 -19.12 -14.89
CA GLU A 466 9.56 -19.14 -16.30
C GLU A 466 10.40 -18.17 -17.14
N ARG A 467 10.59 -16.93 -16.64
CA ARG A 467 11.40 -15.92 -17.33
C ARG A 467 12.89 -16.25 -17.28
N GLY A 468 13.38 -16.80 -16.17
CA GLY A 468 14.79 -17.07 -15.88
C GLY A 468 15.66 -15.83 -15.67
N VAL A 469 15.28 -14.69 -16.26
CA VAL A 469 15.89 -13.38 -16.11
C VAL A 469 14.83 -12.36 -15.70
N ILE A 470 15.12 -11.55 -14.67
CA ILE A 470 14.31 -10.41 -14.26
C ILE A 470 14.98 -9.14 -14.81
N ASP A 471 14.41 -8.58 -15.88
CA ASP A 471 14.81 -7.30 -16.46
C ASP A 471 13.66 -6.30 -16.35
N PRO A 472 13.81 -5.21 -15.56
CA PRO A 472 12.80 -4.16 -15.46
C PRO A 472 12.37 -3.59 -16.81
N ALA A 473 13.20 -3.64 -17.85
CA ALA A 473 12.81 -3.19 -19.18
C ALA A 473 11.60 -3.96 -19.76
N ASP A 474 11.30 -5.15 -19.24
CA ASP A 474 10.20 -6.00 -19.72
C ASP A 474 8.86 -5.74 -19.01
N PHE A 475 8.85 -5.07 -17.84
CA PHE A 475 7.64 -4.97 -17.02
C PHE A 475 7.49 -3.63 -16.27
N PHE A 476 8.58 -2.93 -15.96
CA PHE A 476 8.51 -1.66 -15.22
C PHE A 476 8.04 -0.54 -16.13
N MET A 477 6.93 0.07 -15.75
CA MET A 477 6.39 1.24 -16.42
C MET A 477 6.12 2.31 -15.37
N PRO A 478 6.89 3.42 -15.35
CA PRO A 478 6.61 4.52 -14.44
C PRO A 478 5.21 5.09 -14.73
N ASN A 479 4.22 4.65 -13.95
CA ASN A 479 2.81 4.92 -14.21
C ASN A 479 2.20 5.79 -13.13
N TRP A 480 2.87 5.97 -11.99
CA TRP A 480 2.42 6.93 -11.00
C TRP A 480 3.53 7.78 -10.41
N GLU A 481 3.15 8.97 -9.95
CA GLU A 481 4.07 9.87 -9.26
C GLU A 481 3.41 10.60 -8.10
N LEU A 482 4.23 11.01 -7.13
CA LEU A 482 3.84 11.85 -6.01
C LEU A 482 4.28 13.29 -6.25
N THR A 483 3.39 14.26 -6.02
CA THR A 483 3.71 15.68 -6.14
C THR A 483 3.06 16.51 -5.02
N THR A 484 3.60 17.70 -4.80
CA THR A 484 3.00 18.73 -3.93
C THR A 484 2.47 19.92 -4.75
N ALA A 485 2.56 19.86 -6.07
CA ALA A 485 2.04 20.89 -6.95
C ALA A 485 1.69 20.27 -8.30
N TRP A 486 0.50 19.69 -8.40
CA TRP A 486 0.01 19.26 -9.70
C TRP A 486 -0.44 20.44 -10.54
N THR A 487 -0.07 20.41 -11.82
CA THR A 487 -0.55 21.33 -12.84
C THR A 487 -1.05 20.50 -14.02
N ALA A 488 -2.29 20.75 -14.44
CA ALA A 488 -2.87 20.08 -15.60
C ALA A 488 -2.02 20.36 -16.86
N PRO A 489 -1.82 19.35 -17.72
CA PRO A 489 -1.26 19.59 -19.05
C PRO A 489 -2.04 20.66 -19.79
N ALA A 490 -1.35 21.69 -20.27
CA ALA A 490 -1.97 22.77 -21.02
C ALA A 490 -2.45 22.35 -22.41
N PHE A 491 -1.90 21.25 -22.94
CA PHE A 491 -2.24 20.68 -24.24
C PHE A 491 -2.52 19.18 -24.11
N THR A 492 -3.58 18.75 -24.79
CA THR A 492 -4.09 17.37 -24.76
C THR A 492 -3.14 16.34 -25.37
N ASP A 493 -2.26 16.76 -26.29
CA ASP A 493 -1.28 15.94 -26.98
C ASP A 493 0.15 16.06 -26.40
N VAL A 494 0.28 16.67 -25.22
CA VAL A 494 1.55 16.81 -24.49
C VAL A 494 1.37 16.31 -23.06
N PRO A 495 1.31 14.98 -22.85
CA PRO A 495 1.24 14.39 -21.52
C PRO A 495 2.54 14.60 -20.72
N ARG A 496 2.50 14.40 -19.40
CA ARG A 496 3.66 14.61 -18.49
C ARG A 496 4.89 13.76 -18.84
N GLY A 497 4.68 12.55 -19.38
CA GLY A 497 5.76 11.70 -19.88
C GLY A 497 6.43 12.19 -21.17
N ASN A 498 5.95 13.27 -21.80
CA ASN A 498 6.60 13.85 -22.97
C ASN A 498 7.97 14.43 -22.58
N LEU A 499 9.00 14.10 -23.35
CA LEU A 499 10.39 14.56 -23.12
C LEU A 499 10.51 16.09 -22.93
N PHE A 500 9.63 16.88 -23.55
CA PHE A 500 9.62 18.33 -23.48
C PHE A 500 8.40 18.91 -22.75
N PHE A 501 7.74 18.11 -21.89
CA PHE A 501 6.53 18.53 -21.16
C PHE A 501 6.75 19.87 -20.45
N ASP A 502 7.76 19.98 -19.58
CA ASP A 502 8.00 21.20 -18.79
C ASP A 502 8.20 22.45 -19.65
N GLN A 503 8.96 22.33 -20.75
CA GLN A 503 9.22 23.48 -21.63
C GLN A 503 7.97 23.91 -22.39
N ILE A 504 7.15 22.95 -22.83
CA ILE A 504 5.91 23.23 -23.54
C ILE A 504 4.85 23.78 -22.59
N GLN A 505 4.73 23.21 -21.39
CA GLN A 505 3.86 23.69 -20.32
C GLN A 505 4.21 25.14 -19.96
N TRP A 506 5.50 25.45 -19.81
CA TRP A 506 5.96 26.82 -19.56
C TRP A 506 5.57 27.80 -20.68
N LEU A 507 5.64 27.38 -21.96
CA LEU A 507 5.17 28.22 -23.07
C LEU A 507 3.68 28.55 -22.94
N ALA A 508 2.86 27.60 -22.47
CA ALA A 508 1.44 27.82 -22.24
C ALA A 508 1.18 28.74 -21.04
N GLU A 509 1.86 28.51 -19.92
CA GLU A 509 1.73 29.31 -18.69
C GLU A 509 2.15 30.78 -18.90
N LYS A 510 3.13 31.01 -19.77
CA LYS A 510 3.54 32.37 -20.19
C LYS A 510 2.67 32.95 -21.30
N ASN A 511 1.63 32.23 -21.73
CA ASN A 511 0.78 32.57 -22.88
C ASN A 511 1.58 32.81 -24.17
N ILE A 512 2.76 32.20 -24.30
CA ILE A 512 3.59 32.29 -25.51
C ILE A 512 2.98 31.40 -26.59
N SER A 513 2.59 30.16 -26.23
CA SER A 513 1.78 29.29 -27.08
C SER A 513 0.38 29.13 -26.51
N THR A 514 -0.62 29.18 -27.37
CA THR A 514 -2.04 28.92 -27.03
C THR A 514 -2.55 27.62 -27.64
N GLY A 515 -1.70 26.93 -28.42
CA GLY A 515 -2.07 25.70 -29.12
C GLY A 515 -3.14 25.89 -30.19
N TRP A 516 -3.59 24.76 -30.73
CA TRP A 516 -4.71 24.63 -31.66
C TRP A 516 -5.95 24.23 -30.88
N PRO A 517 -7.00 25.07 -30.83
CA PRO A 517 -8.21 24.74 -30.09
C PRO A 517 -8.91 23.52 -30.69
N LEU A 518 -9.40 22.65 -29.81
CA LEU A 518 -10.21 21.48 -30.11
C LEU A 518 -11.70 21.76 -29.87
N ALA A 519 -12.57 20.95 -30.46
CA ALA A 519 -14.02 21.12 -30.37
C ALA A 519 -14.59 20.91 -28.96
N ASP A 520 -13.86 20.16 -28.12
CA ASP A 520 -14.17 19.87 -26.72
C ASP A 520 -13.70 20.96 -25.74
N GLY A 521 -13.09 22.04 -26.25
CA GLY A 521 -12.54 23.13 -25.44
C GLY A 521 -11.09 22.90 -24.98
N GLY A 522 -10.47 21.78 -25.34
CA GLY A 522 -9.04 21.56 -25.17
C GLY A 522 -8.19 22.25 -26.23
N ALA A 523 -6.87 22.04 -26.19
CA ALA A 523 -5.96 22.48 -27.24
C ALA A 523 -4.85 21.45 -27.50
N GLU A 524 -4.31 21.43 -28.72
CA GLU A 524 -3.13 20.66 -29.11
C GLU A 524 -1.90 21.57 -29.32
N PHE A 525 -0.72 21.14 -28.90
CA PHE A 525 0.54 21.82 -29.19
C PHE A 525 1.17 21.34 -30.52
N ARG A 526 1.03 20.05 -30.83
CA ARG A 526 1.63 19.31 -31.95
C ARG A 526 3.16 19.30 -31.91
N PRO A 527 3.78 18.69 -30.89
CA PRO A 527 5.21 18.83 -30.58
C PRO A 527 6.17 18.36 -31.69
N LEU A 528 5.72 17.47 -32.57
CA LEU A 528 6.54 16.95 -33.68
C LEU A 528 6.26 17.62 -35.03
N ALA A 529 5.26 18.51 -35.12
CA ALA A 529 4.92 19.21 -36.35
C ALA A 529 5.90 20.37 -36.61
N PRO A 530 6.30 20.63 -37.88
CA PRO A 530 7.05 21.83 -38.22
C PRO A 530 6.27 23.10 -37.88
N ILE A 531 6.93 24.10 -37.29
CA ILE A 531 6.33 25.40 -37.00
C ILE A 531 6.42 26.35 -38.20
N ALA A 532 5.29 26.97 -38.55
CA ALA A 532 5.23 28.01 -39.58
C ALA A 532 5.87 29.33 -39.09
N ARG A 533 6.33 30.15 -40.02
CA ARG A 533 7.05 31.40 -39.71
C ARG A 533 6.17 32.45 -39.03
N ASP A 534 4.89 32.49 -39.37
CA ASP A 534 3.90 33.36 -38.73
C ASP A 534 3.58 32.94 -37.28
N ALA A 535 3.46 31.64 -37.01
CA ALA A 535 3.32 31.12 -35.65
C ALA A 535 4.56 31.44 -34.80
N MET A 536 5.77 31.32 -35.37
CA MET A 536 6.99 31.79 -34.70
C MET A 536 6.94 33.30 -34.44
N ALA A 537 6.35 34.09 -35.34
CA ALA A 537 6.21 35.52 -35.13
C ALA A 537 5.35 35.84 -33.89
N ALA A 538 4.22 35.16 -33.77
CA ALA A 538 3.36 35.26 -32.59
C ALA A 538 4.09 34.85 -31.30
N PHE A 539 4.88 33.78 -31.33
CA PHE A 539 5.64 33.34 -30.14
C PHE A 539 6.63 34.41 -29.67
N LEU A 540 7.39 35.00 -30.60
CA LEU A 540 8.39 36.03 -30.25
C LEU A 540 7.74 37.33 -29.77
N HIS A 541 6.64 37.75 -30.38
CA HIS A 541 5.88 38.93 -29.95
C HIS A 541 5.31 38.77 -28.53
N ARG A 542 4.69 37.61 -28.23
CA ARG A 542 4.19 37.30 -26.88
C ARG A 542 5.29 37.15 -25.86
N MET A 543 6.42 36.53 -26.24
CA MET A 543 7.60 36.44 -25.38
C MET A 543 8.19 37.83 -25.04
N ALA A 544 8.02 38.82 -25.93
CA ALA A 544 8.40 40.22 -25.68
C ALA A 544 7.35 41.01 -24.86
N GLY A 545 6.30 40.36 -24.36
CA GLY A 545 5.25 41.00 -23.56
C GLY A 545 4.09 41.58 -24.37
N SER A 546 3.91 41.13 -25.61
CA SER A 546 2.84 41.56 -26.52
C SER A 546 2.74 43.09 -26.69
N PRO A 547 3.84 43.78 -27.08
CA PRO A 547 3.83 45.23 -27.25
C PRO A 547 2.82 45.70 -28.32
N ASP A 548 2.20 46.85 -28.10
CA ASP A 548 1.29 47.48 -29.06
C ASP A 548 1.99 47.75 -30.39
N VAL A 549 1.26 47.54 -31.50
CA VAL A 549 1.78 47.68 -32.86
C VAL A 549 1.03 48.77 -33.60
N GLU A 550 1.75 49.80 -34.08
CA GLU A 550 1.16 50.79 -34.98
C GLU A 550 1.16 50.25 -36.41
N LEU A 551 -0.03 49.87 -36.91
CA LEU A 551 -0.14 49.23 -38.23
C LEU A 551 0.08 50.24 -39.38
N PRO A 552 1.00 49.95 -40.32
CA PRO A 552 1.23 50.82 -41.46
C PRO A 552 0.09 50.74 -42.48
N ALA A 553 -0.09 51.82 -43.26
CA ALA A 553 -1.08 51.85 -44.36
C ALA A 553 -0.78 50.86 -45.49
N THR A 554 0.44 50.32 -45.56
CA THR A 554 0.86 49.29 -46.51
C THR A 554 1.71 48.27 -45.76
N SER A 555 1.42 46.99 -45.96
CA SER A 555 2.16 45.89 -45.33
C SER A 555 3.65 45.97 -45.66
N PRO A 556 4.55 45.71 -44.68
CA PRO A 556 6.00 45.67 -44.92
C PRO A 556 6.43 44.51 -45.83
N PHE A 557 5.58 43.50 -45.99
CA PHE A 557 5.84 42.33 -46.83
C PHE A 557 4.73 42.13 -47.87
N THR A 558 5.13 41.86 -49.10
CA THR A 558 4.21 41.75 -50.26
C THR A 558 3.24 40.56 -50.19
N ASP A 559 3.58 39.54 -49.41
CA ASP A 559 2.84 38.30 -49.23
C ASP A 559 2.12 38.19 -47.88
N VAL A 560 2.00 39.31 -47.15
CA VAL A 560 1.28 39.38 -45.87
C VAL A 560 0.17 40.43 -45.98
N SER A 561 -1.08 39.99 -45.95
CA SER A 561 -2.30 40.80 -45.94
C SER A 561 -2.69 41.18 -44.50
N PRO A 562 -3.33 42.34 -44.27
CA PRO A 562 -3.95 42.68 -42.98
C PRO A 562 -4.96 41.64 -42.44
N ASP A 563 -5.50 40.78 -43.31
CA ASP A 563 -6.42 39.70 -42.92
C ASP A 563 -5.69 38.43 -42.42
N ASN A 564 -4.36 38.37 -42.49
CA ASN A 564 -3.61 37.22 -41.98
C ASN A 564 -3.69 37.13 -40.46
N GLN A 565 -3.82 35.91 -39.93
CA GLN A 565 -4.02 35.63 -38.50
C GLN A 565 -3.01 36.31 -37.56
N PHE A 566 -1.75 36.44 -37.98
CA PHE A 566 -0.66 37.04 -37.20
C PHE A 566 -0.06 38.29 -37.87
N TYR A 567 -0.89 39.07 -38.56
CA TYR A 567 -0.43 40.27 -39.28
C TYR A 567 0.30 41.26 -38.36
N ASP A 568 -0.29 41.57 -37.20
CA ASP A 568 0.23 42.56 -36.26
C ASP A 568 1.61 42.13 -35.73
N GLU A 569 1.77 40.85 -35.38
CA GLU A 569 3.02 40.30 -34.87
C GLU A 569 4.13 40.27 -35.94
N ILE A 570 3.76 39.99 -37.20
CA ILE A 570 4.68 40.05 -38.34
C ILE A 570 5.12 41.50 -38.60
N VAL A 571 4.20 42.46 -38.54
CA VAL A 571 4.49 43.89 -38.68
C VAL A 571 5.43 44.35 -37.57
N TRP A 572 5.18 43.93 -36.32
CA TRP A 572 6.03 44.26 -35.19
C TRP A 572 7.46 43.75 -35.39
N LEU A 573 7.65 42.51 -35.80
CA LEU A 573 8.99 41.97 -36.10
C LEU A 573 9.71 42.77 -37.17
N SER A 574 8.99 43.28 -38.17
CA SER A 574 9.57 44.15 -39.18
C SER A 574 9.98 45.50 -38.59
N GLN A 575 9.15 46.10 -37.74
CA GLN A 575 9.41 47.40 -37.11
C GLN A 575 10.59 47.34 -36.13
N GLN A 576 10.77 46.22 -35.44
CA GLN A 576 11.92 45.96 -34.57
C GLN A 576 13.15 45.43 -35.32
N GLU A 577 13.10 45.38 -36.65
CA GLU A 577 14.15 44.83 -37.53
C GLU A 577 14.52 43.36 -37.24
N ILE A 578 13.68 42.63 -36.50
CA ILE A 578 13.87 41.22 -36.18
C ILE A 578 13.67 40.37 -37.44
N ALA A 579 12.62 40.66 -38.22
CA ALA A 579 12.37 40.04 -39.51
C ALA A 579 12.58 41.04 -40.65
N THR A 580 13.45 40.70 -41.60
CA THR A 580 13.77 41.54 -42.77
C THR A 580 13.16 41.02 -44.07
N GLY A 581 12.57 39.83 -44.05
CA GLY A 581 12.05 39.14 -45.24
C GLY A 581 13.13 38.74 -46.25
N TRP A 582 12.68 38.19 -47.37
CA TRP A 582 13.51 37.92 -48.55
C TRP A 582 13.28 39.01 -49.60
N ASP A 583 14.37 39.58 -50.11
CA ASP A 583 14.33 40.54 -51.22
C ASP A 583 13.79 39.88 -52.49
N ASN A 584 12.74 40.49 -53.07
CA ASN A 584 12.12 40.05 -54.31
C ASN A 584 12.86 40.57 -55.56
N GLY A 585 13.86 41.43 -55.41
CA GLY A 585 14.67 42.00 -56.48
C GLY A 585 14.09 43.27 -57.12
N ASP A 586 12.97 43.77 -56.61
CA ASP A 586 12.28 45.00 -57.04
C ASP A 586 12.19 46.06 -55.92
N GLY A 587 12.93 45.87 -54.84
CA GLY A 587 12.89 46.72 -53.65
C GLY A 587 11.79 46.36 -52.66
N THR A 588 11.03 45.29 -52.92
CA THR A 588 10.06 44.72 -51.98
C THR A 588 10.58 43.45 -51.32
N ALA A 589 9.97 43.07 -50.19
CA ALA A 589 10.31 41.83 -49.49
C ALA A 589 9.10 40.91 -49.30
N SER A 590 9.36 39.62 -49.16
CA SER A 590 8.37 38.60 -48.79
C SER A 590 8.70 37.97 -47.44
N PHE A 591 7.71 37.69 -46.60
CA PHE A 591 7.86 37.08 -45.27
C PHE A 591 7.69 35.55 -45.28
N ARG A 592 6.88 35.02 -46.20
CA ARG A 592 6.50 33.61 -46.33
C ARG A 592 5.86 33.05 -45.05
N PRO A 593 4.66 33.54 -44.66
CA PRO A 593 4.08 33.28 -43.34
C PRO A 593 3.82 31.79 -43.06
N LEU A 594 3.32 31.06 -44.05
CA LEU A 594 2.92 29.65 -43.89
C LEU A 594 4.05 28.64 -44.18
N ASP A 595 5.23 29.10 -44.60
CA ASP A 595 6.38 28.21 -44.81
C ASP A 595 6.96 27.79 -43.44
N PRO A 596 7.45 26.54 -43.28
CA PRO A 596 8.19 26.14 -42.10
C PRO A 596 9.41 27.05 -41.85
N ILE A 597 9.66 27.41 -40.59
CA ILE A 597 10.84 28.21 -40.26
C ILE A 597 12.13 27.36 -40.27
N GLY A 598 13.12 27.79 -41.05
CA GLY A 598 14.46 27.23 -41.01
C GLY A 598 15.21 27.59 -39.72
N ARG A 599 16.11 26.72 -39.25
CA ARG A 599 16.91 26.93 -38.02
C ARG A 599 17.81 28.18 -38.11
N ASP A 600 18.26 28.52 -39.30
CA ASP A 600 19.02 29.74 -39.60
C ASP A 600 18.18 31.01 -39.42
N ALA A 601 16.97 31.03 -39.97
CA ALA A 601 16.03 32.14 -39.80
C ALA A 601 15.58 32.29 -38.35
N MET A 602 15.28 31.18 -37.66
CA MET A 602 14.98 31.18 -36.23
C MET A 602 16.14 31.76 -35.41
N ALA A 603 17.38 31.33 -35.68
CA ALA A 603 18.55 31.85 -34.99
C ALA A 603 18.74 33.37 -35.24
N ALA A 604 18.48 33.84 -36.46
CA ALA A 604 18.53 35.27 -36.77
C ALA A 604 17.47 36.06 -36.00
N PHE A 605 16.24 35.54 -35.90
CA PHE A 605 15.16 36.19 -35.13
C PHE A 605 15.53 36.29 -33.65
N LEU A 606 15.97 35.18 -33.03
CA LEU A 606 16.38 35.16 -31.62
C LEU A 606 17.56 36.08 -31.34
N TYR A 607 18.56 36.12 -32.23
CA TYR A 607 19.71 37.01 -32.10
C TYR A 607 19.32 38.49 -32.10
N ARG A 608 18.41 38.87 -33.01
CA ARG A 608 17.96 40.27 -33.12
C ARG A 608 17.00 40.66 -32.01
N LEU A 609 16.12 39.75 -31.59
CA LEU A 609 15.24 39.96 -30.43
C LEU A 609 16.05 40.19 -29.15
N ALA A 610 17.23 39.58 -29.02
CA ALA A 610 18.15 39.80 -27.91
C ALA A 610 19.06 41.05 -28.08
N ASP A 611 18.65 42.02 -28.90
CA ASP A 611 19.41 43.24 -29.23
C ASP A 611 20.77 42.98 -29.89
N SER A 612 20.88 41.93 -30.71
CA SER A 612 22.07 41.62 -31.51
C SER A 612 23.38 41.58 -30.69
N PRO A 613 23.47 40.73 -29.66
CA PRO A 613 24.57 40.75 -28.70
C PRO A 613 25.91 40.42 -29.39
N PRO A 614 27.03 41.02 -28.96
CA PRO A 614 28.31 40.88 -29.65
C PRO A 614 28.80 39.43 -29.66
N THR A 615 29.07 38.89 -30.85
CA THR A 615 29.66 37.55 -30.99
C THR A 615 31.19 37.58 -30.89
N ARG A 616 31.77 36.76 -30.03
CA ARG A 616 33.23 36.56 -30.01
C ARG A 616 33.64 35.74 -31.24
N ARG A 617 34.02 36.40 -32.33
CA ARG A 617 34.67 35.71 -33.45
C ARG A 617 36.04 35.18 -32.99
N PRO A 618 36.34 33.87 -33.10
CA PRO A 618 37.70 33.39 -32.94
C PRO A 618 38.59 34.11 -33.97
N ARG A 619 39.73 34.65 -33.54
CA ARG A 619 40.72 35.18 -34.49
C ARG A 619 41.13 34.04 -35.41
N CYS A 620 40.88 34.19 -36.71
CA CYS A 620 41.40 33.30 -37.73
C CYS A 620 42.94 33.21 -37.55
N PRO A 621 43.55 32.01 -37.45
CA PRO A 621 44.99 31.91 -37.35
C PRO A 621 45.58 32.48 -38.64
N ARG A 622 46.38 33.55 -38.52
CA ARG A 622 47.19 34.04 -39.65
C ARG A 622 48.06 32.87 -40.11
N SER A 623 47.91 32.44 -41.36
CA SER A 623 48.82 31.52 -42.00
C SER A 623 50.23 32.13 -41.96
N ARG A 624 51.16 31.47 -41.25
CA ARG A 624 52.59 31.74 -41.42
C ARG A 624 52.99 31.22 -42.80
N THR A 625 53.48 32.12 -43.64
CA THR A 625 54.44 31.76 -44.70
C THR A 625 55.83 31.76 -44.09
#